data_AF-A0A4R8WBD1-F1
#
_entry.id   AF-A0A4R8WBD1-F1
#
_cell.length_a   1.000
_cell.length_b   1.000
_cell.length_c   1.000
_cell.angle_alpha   90.00
_cell.angle_beta   90.00
_cell.angle_gamma   90.00
#
_symmetry.space_group_name_H-M   'P 1'
#
loop_
_entity.id
_entity.type
_entity.pdbx_description
1 polymer ?
#
loop_
_entity_poly.entity_id
_entity_poly.type
_entity_poly.pdbx_seq_one_letter_code
_entity_poly.pdbx_strand_id
1 'polypeptide(L)'
;MPLHGEYEPSPEKWVRDQVDLYESSGGAKGTTMRGMPVIVLSTLGAKSGKVRKAPLMRVEHDGRYAAVASLGGSPKNPVWYANVLAHPLVEVQDGPLRQDMIAREITGEEKAVWWERAVAAYPDYAAYQVKTDRVIPVFLLEPVAEPAS
;
A
#
# COMPACT_ATOMS: atom_id res chain seq x y z
N MET A 1 -8.62 15.97 -3.75
CA MET A 1 -8.32 16.65 -2.48
C MET A 1 -7.37 15.75 -1.73
N PRO A 2 -6.30 16.30 -1.10
CA PRO A 2 -5.34 15.48 -0.36
C PRO A 2 -6.00 14.72 0.78
N LEU A 3 -5.42 13.59 1.14
CA LEU A 3 -5.82 12.85 2.33
C LEU A 3 -5.50 13.68 3.60
N HIS A 4 -6.48 14.41 4.13
CA HIS A 4 -6.32 15.24 5.33
C HIS A 4 -6.83 14.54 6.59
N GLY A 5 -6.08 14.66 7.70
CA GLY A 5 -6.51 14.21 9.02
C GLY A 5 -5.37 14.11 10.02
N GLU A 6 -5.69 13.90 11.30
CA GLU A 6 -4.70 13.61 12.34
C GLU A 6 -4.03 12.26 12.04
N TYR A 7 -2.70 12.23 11.95
CA TYR A 7 -1.95 10.99 11.78
C TYR A 7 -1.83 10.24 13.11
N GLU A 8 -2.29 8.99 13.13
CA GLU A 8 -2.07 8.10 14.27
C GLU A 8 -1.17 6.91 13.86
N PRO A 9 0.07 6.87 14.36
CA PRO A 9 1.05 5.84 14.01
C PRO A 9 0.59 4.41 14.33
N SER A 10 1.18 3.43 13.63
CA SER A 10 0.95 2.01 13.90
C SER A 10 1.33 1.63 15.34
N PRO A 11 0.65 0.69 16.02
CA PRO A 11 1.13 0.15 17.30
C PRO A 11 2.41 -0.70 17.15
N GLU A 12 2.70 -1.19 15.95
CA GLU A 12 3.92 -1.95 15.64
C GLU A 12 5.13 -1.02 15.54
N LYS A 13 6.13 -1.21 16.41
CA LYS A 13 7.30 -0.32 16.49
C LYS A 13 8.06 -0.22 15.17
N TRP A 14 8.32 -1.36 14.53
CA TRP A 14 9.08 -1.39 13.27
C TRP A 14 8.35 -0.63 12.14
N VAL A 15 7.01 -0.69 12.08
CA VAL A 15 6.21 0.06 11.12
C VAL A 15 6.36 1.57 11.37
N ARG A 16 6.22 1.99 12.63
CA ARG A 16 6.39 3.42 12.98
C ARG A 16 7.77 3.93 12.65
N ASP A 17 8.80 3.21 13.06
CA ASP A 17 10.19 3.62 12.86
C ASP A 17 10.52 3.71 11.37
N GLN A 18 10.05 2.76 10.56
CA GLN A 18 10.29 2.78 9.12
C GLN A 18 9.57 3.96 8.45
N VAL A 19 8.30 4.20 8.78
CA VAL A 19 7.54 5.35 8.24
C VAL A 19 8.19 6.66 8.65
N ASP A 20 8.55 6.82 9.92
CA ASP A 20 9.20 8.03 10.43
C ASP A 20 10.53 8.29 9.72
N LEU A 21 11.38 7.27 9.57
CA LEU A 21 12.64 7.39 8.82
C LEU A 21 12.41 7.73 7.34
N TYR A 22 11.41 7.11 6.71
CA TYR A 22 11.06 7.38 5.32
C TYR A 22 10.63 8.83 5.14
N GLU A 23 9.69 9.31 5.95
CA GLU A 23 9.11 10.64 5.80
C GLU A 23 10.06 11.75 6.25
N SER A 24 10.73 11.60 7.40
CA SER A 24 11.67 12.60 7.93
C SER A 24 12.89 12.82 7.03
N SER A 25 13.23 11.82 6.21
CA SER A 25 14.29 11.92 5.20
C SER A 25 13.82 12.37 3.83
N GLY A 26 12.53 12.70 3.67
CA GLY A 26 11.95 13.03 2.36
C GLY A 26 12.02 11.86 1.36
N GLY A 27 12.03 10.62 1.84
CA GLY A 27 12.14 9.43 1.02
C GLY A 27 13.54 9.06 0.56
N ALA A 28 14.57 9.50 1.28
CA ALA A 28 15.97 9.11 1.02
C ALA A 28 16.45 7.90 1.85
N LYS A 29 15.81 7.62 2.99
CA LYS A 29 16.14 6.54 3.92
C LYS A 29 14.91 5.70 4.23
N GLY A 30 15.09 4.47 4.73
CA GLY A 30 13.95 3.59 5.08
C GLY A 30 13.15 3.08 3.88
N THR A 31 13.63 3.31 2.65
CA THR A 31 12.93 3.03 1.38
C THR A 31 12.99 1.59 0.91
N THR A 32 13.61 0.71 1.70
CA THR A 32 13.70 -0.71 1.37
C THR A 32 13.36 -1.58 2.57
N MET A 33 12.79 -2.76 2.31
CA MET A 33 12.63 -3.84 3.27
C MET A 33 13.29 -5.09 2.70
N ARG A 34 14.23 -5.70 3.44
CA ARG A 34 15.04 -6.85 2.98
C ARG A 34 15.72 -6.60 1.62
N GLY A 35 16.19 -5.38 1.40
CA GLY A 35 16.85 -4.95 0.15
C GLY A 35 15.92 -4.67 -1.03
N MET A 36 14.61 -4.83 -0.86
CA MET A 36 13.62 -4.58 -1.92
C MET A 36 12.87 -3.27 -1.66
N PRO A 37 12.53 -2.49 -2.70
CA PRO A 37 11.92 -1.16 -2.55
C PRO A 37 10.52 -1.23 -1.93
N VAL A 38 10.18 -0.21 -1.14
CA VAL A 38 8.86 -0.04 -0.53
C VAL A 38 8.30 1.35 -0.79
N ILE A 39 6.97 1.45 -0.82
CA ILE A 39 6.21 2.69 -0.77
C ILE A 39 5.61 2.88 0.62
N VAL A 40 5.22 4.10 0.97
CA VAL A 40 4.35 4.37 2.12
C VAL A 40 2.94 4.65 1.61
N LEU A 41 1.97 3.84 2.04
CA LEU A 41 0.56 4.03 1.76
C LEU A 41 -0.10 4.75 2.94
N SER A 42 -0.70 5.91 2.68
CA SER A 42 -1.55 6.65 3.62
C SER A 42 -3.02 6.36 3.33
N THR A 43 -3.80 6.03 4.36
CA THR A 43 -5.24 5.70 4.28
C THR A 43 -6.03 6.41 5.37
N LEU A 44 -7.32 6.67 5.14
CA LEU A 44 -8.22 7.20 6.17
C LEU A 44 -8.83 6.06 6.99
N GLY A 45 -8.64 6.08 8.32
CA GLY A 45 -9.14 5.06 9.22
C GLY A 45 -10.67 4.93 9.18
N ALA A 46 -11.20 3.79 8.71
CA ALA A 46 -12.64 3.59 8.49
C ALA A 46 -13.52 3.83 9.74
N LYS A 47 -12.97 3.62 10.94
CA LYS A 47 -13.67 3.85 12.22
C LYS A 47 -13.28 5.15 12.90
N SER A 48 -12.01 5.55 12.79
CA SER A 48 -11.44 6.64 13.59
C SER A 48 -11.36 7.97 12.86
N GLY A 49 -11.49 7.99 11.52
CA GLY A 49 -11.27 9.19 10.71
C GLY A 49 -9.83 9.73 10.75
N LYS A 50 -8.89 8.96 11.31
CA LYS A 50 -7.47 9.35 11.43
C LYS A 50 -6.66 8.79 10.28
N VAL A 51 -5.63 9.51 9.85
CA VAL A 51 -4.69 9.04 8.83
C VAL A 51 -3.87 7.89 9.41
N ARG A 52 -3.73 6.81 8.64
CA ARG A 52 -2.93 5.62 8.95
C ARG A 52 -1.94 5.38 7.83
N LYS A 53 -0.69 5.08 8.20
CA LYS A 53 0.40 4.84 7.25
C LYS A 53 0.93 3.42 7.37
N ALA A 54 1.20 2.79 6.24
CA ALA A 54 1.78 1.44 6.19
C ALA A 54 2.81 1.34 5.06
N PRO A 55 4.03 0.82 5.34
CA PRO A 55 4.98 0.48 4.28
C PRO A 55 4.49 -0.76 3.53
N LEU A 56 4.53 -0.73 2.20
CA LEU A 56 4.15 -1.83 1.32
C LEU A 56 5.25 -2.06 0.28
N MET A 57 5.40 -3.30 -0.20
CA MET A 57 6.32 -3.59 -1.31
C MET A 57 5.97 -2.74 -2.53
N ARG A 58 6.97 -2.14 -3.17
CA ARG A 58 6.77 -1.33 -4.37
C ARG A 58 6.51 -2.25 -5.57
N VAL A 59 5.25 -2.31 -6.01
CA VAL A 59 4.83 -2.97 -7.25
C VAL A 59 4.26 -1.89 -8.16
N GLU A 60 5.04 -1.44 -9.13
CA GLU A 60 4.70 -0.29 -9.98
C GLU A 60 4.80 -0.65 -11.46
N HIS A 61 3.89 -0.09 -12.25
CA HIS A 61 3.90 -0.17 -13.70
C HIS A 61 3.11 0.99 -14.31
N ASP A 62 3.76 1.76 -15.18
CA ASP A 62 3.19 2.91 -15.89
C ASP A 62 2.51 3.93 -14.95
N GLY A 63 3.12 4.22 -13.81
CA GLY A 63 2.60 5.19 -12.83
C GLY A 63 1.39 4.70 -12.03
N ARG A 64 1.06 3.40 -12.12
CA ARG A 64 0.08 2.72 -11.27
C ARG A 64 0.78 1.77 -10.31
N TYR A 65 0.17 1.53 -9.16
CA TYR A 65 0.75 0.66 -8.13
C TYR A 65 -0.20 -0.45 -7.73
N ALA A 66 0.33 -1.63 -7.38
CA ALA A 66 -0.46 -2.68 -6.74
C ALA A 66 -0.18 -2.75 -5.24
N ALA A 67 -1.21 -2.53 -4.42
CA ALA A 67 -1.18 -2.74 -2.98
C ALA A 67 -1.70 -4.14 -2.63
N VAL A 68 -0.82 -4.98 -2.10
CA VAL A 68 -1.11 -6.40 -1.80
C VAL A 68 -1.42 -6.60 -0.32
N ALA A 69 -2.68 -6.97 0.00
CA ALA A 69 -3.19 -7.16 1.36
C ALA A 69 -2.82 -8.53 1.97
N SER A 70 -1.53 -8.86 1.96
CA SER A 70 -1.03 -10.19 2.35
C SER A 70 -0.85 -10.40 3.85
N LEU A 71 -0.42 -9.37 4.61
CA LEU A 71 -0.04 -9.49 6.03
C LEU A 71 0.79 -10.76 6.31
N GLY A 72 1.80 -11.04 5.47
CA GLY A 72 2.69 -12.20 5.63
C GLY A 72 2.02 -13.57 5.42
N GLY A 73 0.87 -13.63 4.76
CA GLY A 73 0.07 -14.86 4.61
C GLY A 73 -0.86 -15.15 5.79
N SER A 74 -1.06 -14.17 6.69
CA SER A 74 -2.03 -14.27 7.78
C SER A 74 -3.44 -14.57 7.25
N PRO A 75 -4.27 -15.34 7.99
CA PRO A 75 -5.68 -15.56 7.64
C PRO A 75 -6.52 -14.28 7.74
N LYS A 76 -5.98 -13.20 8.32
CA LYS A 76 -6.65 -11.90 8.44
C LYS A 76 -6.08 -10.88 7.45
N ASN A 77 -6.95 -10.00 6.97
CA ASN A 77 -6.51 -8.83 6.21
C ASN A 77 -5.85 -7.79 7.14
N PRO A 78 -4.88 -7.02 6.63
CA PRO A 78 -4.30 -5.88 7.37
C PRO A 78 -5.34 -4.77 7.58
N VAL A 79 -5.16 -3.93 8.60
CA VAL A 79 -6.13 -2.87 8.94
C VAL A 79 -6.40 -1.92 7.76
N TRP A 80 -5.37 -1.58 6.99
CA TRP A 80 -5.50 -0.67 5.84
C TRP A 80 -6.45 -1.22 4.76
N TYR A 81 -6.65 -2.54 4.67
CA TYR A 81 -7.62 -3.14 3.75
C TYR A 81 -9.02 -2.59 3.98
N ALA A 82 -9.47 -2.58 5.24
CA ALA A 82 -10.79 -2.09 5.61
C ALA A 82 -10.90 -0.56 5.43
N ASN A 83 -9.80 0.17 5.62
CA ASN A 83 -9.74 1.60 5.37
C ASN A 83 -9.98 1.92 3.90
N VAL A 84 -9.26 1.23 3.00
CA VAL A 84 -9.38 1.42 1.56
C VAL A 84 -10.76 1.06 1.03
N LEU A 85 -11.38 0.00 1.55
CA LEU A 85 -12.76 -0.35 1.19
C LEU A 85 -13.77 0.73 1.58
N ALA A 86 -13.60 1.38 2.73
CA ALA A 86 -14.49 2.44 3.18
C ALA A 86 -14.19 3.79 2.49
N HIS A 87 -12.92 4.06 2.23
CA HIS A 87 -12.39 5.32 1.70
C HIS A 87 -11.30 5.01 0.66
N PRO A 88 -11.65 4.97 -0.63
CA PRO A 88 -10.72 4.53 -1.68
C PRO A 88 -9.64 5.57 -2.02
N LEU A 89 -9.81 6.82 -1.61
CA LEU A 89 -8.78 7.85 -1.74
C LEU A 89 -7.60 7.53 -0.79
N VAL A 90 -6.41 7.43 -1.37
CA VAL A 90 -5.15 7.15 -0.66
C VAL A 90 -4.07 8.11 -1.14
N GLU A 91 -3.02 8.29 -0.34
CA GLU A 91 -1.77 8.91 -0.80
C GLU A 91 -0.69 7.84 -0.85
N VAL A 92 0.06 7.81 -1.95
CA VAL A 92 1.25 6.96 -2.13
C VAL A 92 2.48 7.84 -2.09
N GLN A 93 3.43 7.50 -1.21
CA GLN A 93 4.78 8.03 -1.25
C GLN A 93 5.75 6.98 -1.82
N ASP A 94 6.41 7.33 -2.92
CA ASP A 94 7.47 6.54 -3.57
C ASP A 94 8.74 7.40 -3.66
N GLY A 95 9.67 7.16 -2.73
CA GLY A 95 10.81 8.03 -2.50
C GLY A 95 10.37 9.47 -2.21
N PRO A 96 10.89 10.46 -2.95
CA PRO A 96 10.50 11.87 -2.77
C PRO A 96 9.12 12.20 -3.36
N LEU A 97 8.55 11.34 -4.23
CA LEU A 97 7.27 11.59 -4.87
C LEU A 97 6.13 11.24 -3.93
N ARG A 98 5.13 12.13 -3.83
CA ARG A 98 3.86 11.90 -3.15
C ARG A 98 2.72 12.17 -4.11
N GLN A 99 1.76 11.27 -4.17
CA GLN A 99 0.64 11.37 -5.11
C GLN A 99 -0.65 10.83 -4.51
N ASP A 100 -1.75 11.58 -4.68
CA ASP A 100 -3.09 11.11 -4.40
C ASP A 100 -3.53 10.10 -5.47
N MET A 101 -4.07 8.97 -5.01
CA MET A 101 -4.53 7.87 -5.86
C MET A 101 -5.89 7.35 -5.40
N ILE A 102 -6.61 6.72 -6.33
CA ILE A 102 -7.83 5.96 -6.06
C ILE A 102 -7.47 4.48 -6.05
N ALA A 103 -7.76 3.82 -4.94
CA ALA A 103 -7.60 2.39 -4.79
C ALA A 103 -8.86 1.65 -5.25
N ARG A 104 -8.69 0.67 -6.12
CA ARG A 104 -9.74 -0.22 -6.62
C ARG A 104 -9.32 -1.66 -6.46
N GLU A 105 -10.14 -2.49 -5.82
CA GLU A 105 -9.86 -3.92 -5.75
C GLU A 105 -9.93 -4.53 -7.14
N ILE A 106 -8.90 -5.30 -7.51
CA ILE A 106 -8.82 -5.99 -8.80
C ILE A 106 -9.01 -7.49 -8.61
N THR A 107 -9.70 -8.10 -9.58
CA THR A 107 -10.04 -9.53 -9.59
C THR A 107 -9.81 -10.12 -10.98
N GLY A 108 -9.99 -11.43 -11.13
CA GLY A 108 -9.88 -12.12 -12.43
C GLY A 108 -8.54 -11.93 -13.14
N GLU A 109 -8.58 -11.70 -14.45
CA GLU A 109 -7.40 -11.54 -15.30
C GLU A 109 -6.55 -10.33 -14.93
N GLU A 110 -7.17 -9.18 -14.60
CA GLU A 110 -6.45 -7.97 -14.19
C GLU A 110 -5.59 -8.23 -12.95
N LYS A 111 -6.17 -8.95 -11.96
CA LYS A 111 -5.43 -9.39 -10.78
C LYS A 111 -4.30 -10.33 -11.13
N ALA A 112 -4.49 -11.27 -12.06
CA ALA A 112 -3.45 -12.22 -12.46
C ALA A 112 -2.21 -11.50 -13.01
N VAL A 113 -2.40 -10.54 -13.92
CA VAL A 113 -1.30 -9.74 -14.49
C VAL A 113 -0.56 -8.95 -13.41
N TRP A 114 -1.29 -8.29 -12.49
CA TRP A 114 -0.65 -7.55 -11.39
C TRP A 114 -0.02 -8.45 -10.33
N TRP A 115 -0.54 -9.66 -10.16
CA TRP A 115 0.03 -10.64 -9.26
C TRP A 115 1.40 -11.13 -9.73
N GLU A 116 1.57 -11.37 -11.04
CA GLU A 116 2.87 -11.69 -11.63
C GLU A 116 3.90 -10.57 -11.34
N ARG A 117 3.50 -9.32 -11.54
CA ARG A 117 4.34 -8.15 -11.18
C ARG A 117 4.66 -8.11 -9.70
N ALA A 118 3.68 -8.40 -8.84
CA ALA A 118 3.88 -8.41 -7.39
C ALA A 118 4.89 -9.48 -6.97
N VAL A 119 4.77 -10.70 -7.51
CA VAL A 119 5.72 -11.80 -7.24
C VAL A 119 7.11 -11.47 -7.78
N ALA A 120 7.22 -10.83 -8.94
CA ALA A 120 8.50 -10.37 -9.48
C ALA A 120 9.17 -9.32 -8.57
N ALA A 121 8.40 -8.40 -7.99
CA ALA A 121 8.89 -7.39 -7.06
C ALA A 121 9.19 -7.95 -5.66
N TYR A 122 8.43 -8.96 -5.20
CA TYR A 122 8.59 -9.60 -3.91
C TYR A 122 8.23 -11.11 -3.98
N PRO A 123 9.22 -11.99 -4.22
CA PRO A 123 8.98 -13.41 -4.49
C PRO A 123 8.24 -14.17 -3.39
N ASP A 124 8.36 -13.74 -2.14
CA ASP A 124 7.67 -14.36 -0.99
C ASP A 124 6.14 -14.28 -1.09
N TYR A 125 5.56 -13.41 -1.93
CA TYR A 125 4.11 -13.40 -2.17
C TYR A 125 3.59 -14.73 -2.71
N ALA A 126 4.37 -15.44 -3.54
CA ALA A 126 4.00 -16.77 -4.03
C ALA A 126 3.85 -17.76 -2.86
N ALA A 127 4.77 -17.72 -1.90
CA ALA A 127 4.68 -18.55 -0.70
C ALA A 127 3.51 -18.15 0.20
N TYR A 128 3.16 -16.87 0.28
CA TYR A 128 2.03 -16.41 1.10
C TYR A 128 0.68 -16.86 0.53
N GLN A 129 0.52 -16.89 -0.79
CA GLN A 129 -0.70 -17.36 -1.44
C GLN A 129 -0.98 -18.85 -1.15
N VAL A 130 0.06 -19.68 -1.03
CA VAL A 130 -0.09 -21.11 -0.70
C VAL A 130 -0.40 -21.33 0.79
N LYS A 131 -0.01 -20.39 1.65
CA LYS A 131 -0.17 -20.51 3.12
C LYS A 131 -1.59 -20.18 3.61
N THR A 132 -2.49 -19.75 2.75
CA THR A 132 -3.82 -19.30 3.17
C THR A 132 -4.89 -19.70 2.16
N ASP A 133 -6.06 -20.07 2.67
CA ASP A 133 -7.22 -20.44 1.84
C ASP A 133 -7.96 -19.20 1.29
N ARG A 134 -7.66 -18.00 1.82
CA ARG A 134 -8.27 -16.76 1.32
C ARG A 134 -7.57 -16.32 0.03
N VAL A 135 -8.36 -15.78 -0.89
CA VAL A 135 -7.80 -15.01 -2.00
C VAL A 135 -7.17 -13.75 -1.43
N ILE A 136 -5.84 -13.59 -1.52
CA ILE A 136 -5.14 -12.39 -1.06
C ILE A 136 -5.63 -11.18 -1.88
N PRO A 137 -6.26 -10.16 -1.27
CA PRO A 137 -6.75 -9.01 -2.01
C PRO A 137 -5.61 -8.19 -2.61
N VAL A 138 -5.84 -7.65 -3.80
CA VAL A 138 -4.92 -6.76 -4.51
C VAL A 138 -5.72 -5.53 -4.91
N PHE A 139 -5.19 -4.36 -4.61
CA PHE A 139 -5.77 -3.08 -5.01
C PHE A 139 -4.87 -2.44 -6.03
N LEU A 140 -5.44 -2.06 -7.17
CA LEU A 140 -4.78 -1.16 -8.09
C LEU A 140 -4.95 0.27 -7.59
N LEU A 141 -3.85 0.99 -7.49
CA LEU A 141 -3.80 2.40 -7.13
C LEU A 141 -3.58 3.19 -8.42
N GLU A 142 -4.58 3.97 -8.78
CA GLU A 142 -4.60 4.74 -10.02
C GLU A 142 -4.53 6.24 -9.68
N PRO A 143 -3.76 7.04 -10.42
CA PRO A 143 -3.74 8.49 -10.23
C PRO A 143 -5.16 9.06 -10.17
N VAL A 144 -5.43 9.95 -9.21
CA VAL A 144 -6.62 10.80 -9.31
C VAL A 144 -6.43 11.63 -10.58
N ALA A 145 -7.32 11.47 -11.57
CA ALA A 145 -7.27 12.29 -12.77
C ALA A 145 -7.25 13.76 -12.34
N GLU A 146 -6.24 14.52 -12.77
CA GLU A 146 -6.31 15.97 -12.64
C GLU A 146 -7.60 16.43 -13.34
N PRO A 147 -8.45 17.25 -12.71
CA PRO A 147 -9.53 17.87 -13.44
C PRO A 147 -8.88 18.60 -14.62
N ALA A 148 -9.32 18.25 -15.84
CA ALA A 148 -8.89 18.95 -17.04
C ALA A 148 -9.07 20.45 -16.80
N SER A 149 -7.96 21.19 -16.87
CA SER A 149 -7.94 22.65 -16.71
C SER A 149 -8.79 23.33 -17.78
#